data_AF-A0A3L7XH14-F1
#
_entry.id   AF-A0A3L7XH14-F1
#
_cell.length_a   1.000
_cell.length_b   1.000
_cell.length_c   1.000
_cell.angle_alpha   90.00
_cell.angle_beta   90.00
_cell.angle_gamma   90.00
#
_symmetry.space_group_name_H-M   'P 1'
#
loop_
_entity.id
_entity.type
_entity.pdbx_description
1 polymer ?
#
loop_
_entity_poly.entity_id
_entity_poly.type
_entity_poly.pdbx_seq_one_letter_code
_entity_poly.pdbx_strand_id
1 'polypeptide(L)'
;MATAVMLEPRVTKLESAMAAAFSAIAEASTMAKEASRAAASASRVAEQTSREMAEFKNEMAEFKNEMRAFKEESRIDREQSRKELREMNRQWGALANKMGTMAEDLVAPSIPRILRTVLGCPGDRIEEMAVRVRRRSQLDRTRSREFDVITACGDWFLINETKSTLAPEDVSDFVEVLSSVREFFPEQAHRQIVGVIASLYVDESLARHAERNGLIVLSFGDDGMDLRNTEGFFPRLF
;
A
#
# COMPACT_ATOMS: atom_id res chain seq x y z
N MET A 1 79.36 -105.18 18.89
CA MET A 1 78.16 -105.17 18.03
C MET A 1 77.09 -104.39 18.79
N ALA A 2 77.10 -103.06 18.68
CA ALA A 2 76.29 -102.27 17.75
C ALA A 2 74.83 -102.11 18.24
N THR A 3 74.62 -100.95 18.86
CA THR A 3 73.41 -100.30 19.39
C THR A 3 72.16 -100.41 18.50
N ALA A 4 71.08 -100.98 19.04
CA ALA A 4 69.72 -100.82 18.52
C ALA A 4 69.20 -99.42 18.91
N VAL A 5 69.24 -98.50 17.95
CA VAL A 5 68.90 -97.09 18.15
C VAL A 5 67.37 -96.93 18.16
N MET A 6 66.87 -96.23 19.19
CA MET A 6 65.48 -95.75 19.31
C MET A 6 65.03 -94.92 18.10
N LEU A 7 64.46 -95.55 17.08
CA LEU A 7 63.99 -94.87 15.85
C LEU A 7 62.46 -94.66 15.82
N GLU A 8 61.67 -95.61 16.34
CA GLU A 8 60.19 -95.60 16.21
C GLU A 8 59.45 -94.40 16.86
N PRO A 9 59.83 -93.88 18.04
CA PRO A 9 59.13 -92.74 18.66
C PRO A 9 59.37 -91.41 17.92
N ARG A 10 60.45 -91.32 17.12
CA ARG A 10 60.78 -90.11 16.34
C ARG A 10 60.06 -90.11 15.00
N VAL A 11 59.87 -91.28 14.38
CA VAL A 11 59.11 -91.44 13.13
C VAL A 11 57.62 -91.12 13.34
N THR A 12 57.02 -91.62 14.42
CA THR A 12 55.63 -91.30 14.80
C THR A 12 55.41 -89.83 15.15
N LYS A 13 56.41 -89.18 15.78
CA LYS A 13 56.40 -87.71 15.99
C LYS A 13 56.53 -86.93 14.68
N LEU A 14 57.25 -87.46 13.69
CA LEU A 14 57.40 -86.81 12.38
C LEU A 14 56.11 -86.92 11.56
N GLU A 15 55.47 -88.09 11.55
CA GLU A 15 54.20 -88.31 10.86
C GLU A 15 53.06 -87.47 11.45
N SER A 16 52.98 -87.38 12.77
CA SER A 16 52.00 -86.52 13.45
C SER A 16 52.28 -85.03 13.22
N ALA A 17 53.55 -84.60 13.21
CA ALA A 17 53.92 -83.24 12.85
C ALA A 17 53.61 -82.91 11.37
N MET A 18 53.80 -83.87 10.47
CA MET A 18 53.48 -83.71 9.05
C MET A 18 51.96 -83.66 8.81
N ALA A 19 51.18 -84.49 9.49
CA ALA A 19 49.72 -84.43 9.46
C ALA A 19 49.19 -83.10 10.02
N ALA A 20 49.75 -82.62 11.12
CA ALA A 20 49.43 -81.31 11.68
C ALA A 20 49.80 -80.16 10.73
N ALA A 21 50.95 -80.26 10.04
CA ALA A 21 51.36 -79.28 9.03
C ALA A 21 50.42 -79.27 7.82
N PHE A 22 49.98 -80.44 7.33
CA PHE A 22 49.00 -80.52 6.25
C PHE A 22 47.63 -79.94 6.65
N SER A 23 47.17 -80.21 7.88
CA SER A 23 45.93 -79.60 8.40
C SER A 23 46.05 -78.09 8.48
N ALA A 24 47.16 -77.57 9.03
CA ALA A 24 47.43 -76.14 9.12
C ALA A 24 47.50 -75.47 7.74
N ILE A 25 48.08 -76.13 6.74
CA ILE A 25 48.12 -75.63 5.35
C ILE A 25 46.72 -75.62 4.73
N ALA A 26 45.92 -76.66 4.96
CA ALA A 26 44.54 -76.73 4.48
C ALA A 26 43.66 -75.64 5.11
N GLU A 27 43.76 -75.45 6.43
CA GLU A 27 43.08 -74.39 7.18
C GLU A 27 43.51 -73.00 6.68
N ALA A 28 44.82 -72.75 6.53
CA ALA A 28 45.34 -71.50 5.99
C ALA A 28 44.85 -71.25 4.55
N SER A 29 44.74 -72.28 3.72
CA SER A 29 44.19 -72.17 2.36
C SER A 29 42.71 -71.81 2.36
N THR A 30 41.92 -72.39 3.28
CA THR A 30 40.50 -72.04 3.44
C THR A 30 40.32 -70.61 3.94
N MET A 31 41.07 -70.20 4.96
CA MET A 31 41.06 -68.84 5.49
C MET A 31 41.48 -67.81 4.43
N ALA A 32 42.48 -68.12 3.61
CA ALA A 32 42.90 -67.24 2.52
C ALA A 32 41.80 -67.06 1.45
N LYS A 33 41.06 -68.13 1.12
CA LYS A 33 39.92 -68.05 0.19
C LYS A 33 38.77 -67.23 0.77
N GLU A 34 38.47 -67.38 2.06
CA GLU A 34 37.45 -66.60 2.75
C GLU A 34 37.83 -65.12 2.84
N ALA A 35 39.08 -64.82 3.20
CA ALA A 35 39.61 -63.46 3.23
C ALA A 35 39.57 -62.80 1.85
N SER A 36 39.92 -63.53 0.78
CA SER A 36 39.83 -63.03 -0.60
C SER A 36 38.39 -62.71 -1.03
N ARG A 37 37.42 -63.56 -0.67
CA ARG A 37 36.00 -63.31 -0.93
C ARG A 37 35.47 -62.12 -0.14
N ALA A 38 35.86 -62.00 1.13
CA ALA A 38 35.49 -60.86 1.96
C ALA A 38 36.07 -59.54 1.41
N ALA A 39 37.34 -59.54 0.97
CA ALA A 39 37.98 -58.39 0.35
C ALA A 39 37.29 -57.98 -0.97
N ALA A 40 36.94 -58.95 -1.82
CA ALA A 40 36.21 -58.67 -3.06
C ALA A 40 34.81 -58.08 -2.80
N SER A 41 34.11 -58.57 -1.78
CA SER A 41 32.82 -58.02 -1.35
C SER A 41 32.96 -56.59 -0.84
N ALA A 42 33.93 -56.35 0.04
CA ALA A 42 34.22 -55.02 0.58
C ALA A 42 34.60 -54.01 -0.51
N SER A 43 35.37 -54.42 -1.52
CA SER A 43 35.73 -53.56 -2.65
C SER A 43 34.49 -53.14 -3.47
N ARG A 44 33.55 -54.07 -3.71
CA ARG A 44 32.31 -53.77 -4.44
C ARG A 44 31.42 -52.81 -3.66
N VAL A 45 31.29 -53.03 -2.36
CA VAL A 45 30.53 -52.13 -1.47
C VAL A 45 31.18 -50.74 -1.48
N ALA A 46 32.51 -50.66 -1.35
CA ALA A 46 33.23 -49.38 -1.38
C ALA A 46 33.05 -48.63 -2.72
N GLU A 47 33.10 -49.34 -3.85
CA GLU A 47 32.85 -48.76 -5.17
C GLU A 47 31.41 -48.25 -5.30
N GLN A 48 30.42 -49.02 -4.82
CA GLN A 48 29.02 -48.61 -4.85
C GLN A 48 28.79 -47.38 -3.98
N THR A 49 29.28 -47.37 -2.74
CA THR A 49 29.16 -46.21 -1.84
C THR A 49 29.87 -44.99 -2.42
N SER A 50 31.01 -45.16 -3.10
CA SER A 50 31.70 -44.06 -3.76
C SER A 50 30.86 -43.43 -4.89
N ARG A 51 30.16 -44.26 -5.68
CA ARG A 51 29.24 -43.79 -6.72
C ARG A 51 28.03 -43.07 -6.12
N GLU A 52 27.39 -43.65 -5.12
CA GLU A 52 26.25 -43.04 -4.41
C GLU A 52 26.65 -41.69 -3.77
N MET A 53 27.86 -41.59 -3.18
CA MET A 53 28.37 -40.33 -2.64
C MET A 53 28.64 -39.27 -3.73
N ALA A 54 29.09 -39.70 -4.91
CA ALA A 54 29.32 -38.79 -6.03
C ALA A 54 28.00 -38.24 -6.59
N GLU A 55 26.99 -39.09 -6.72
CA GLU A 55 25.62 -38.70 -7.13
C GLU A 55 24.99 -37.74 -6.12
N PHE A 56 25.04 -38.07 -4.83
CA PHE A 56 24.54 -37.21 -3.76
C PHE A 56 25.22 -35.82 -3.74
N LYS A 57 26.53 -35.78 -4.00
CA LYS A 57 27.27 -34.51 -4.07
C LYS A 57 26.81 -33.65 -5.24
N ASN A 58 26.48 -34.26 -6.38
CA ASN A 58 25.97 -33.54 -7.54
C ASN A 58 24.56 -32.99 -7.27
N GLU A 59 23.65 -33.80 -6.71
CA GLU A 59 22.31 -33.36 -6.31
C GLU A 59 22.35 -32.19 -5.31
N MET A 60 23.26 -32.27 -4.32
CA MET A 60 23.42 -31.20 -3.34
C MET A 60 23.97 -29.91 -3.96
N ALA A 61 24.77 -30.00 -5.02
CA ALA A 61 25.27 -28.84 -5.75
C ALA A 61 24.15 -28.17 -6.57
N GLU A 62 23.30 -28.97 -7.22
CA GLU A 62 22.13 -28.48 -7.97
C GLU A 62 21.12 -27.80 -7.03
N PHE A 63 20.76 -28.45 -5.92
CA PHE A 63 19.88 -27.87 -4.90
C PHE A 63 20.39 -26.52 -4.35
N LYS A 64 21.70 -26.41 -4.13
CA LYS A 64 22.31 -25.16 -3.66
C LYS A 64 22.21 -24.04 -4.70
N ASN A 65 22.27 -24.36 -5.99
CA ASN A 65 22.13 -23.39 -7.06
C ASN A 65 20.68 -22.93 -7.21
N GLU A 66 19.71 -23.85 -7.16
CA GLU A 66 18.28 -23.52 -7.15
C GLU A 66 17.91 -22.62 -5.97
N MET A 67 18.41 -22.94 -4.77
CA MET A 67 18.12 -22.15 -3.57
C MET A 67 18.71 -20.73 -3.65
N ARG A 68 19.82 -20.54 -4.37
CA ARG A 68 20.40 -19.21 -4.64
C ARG A 68 19.55 -18.42 -5.63
N ALA A 69 19.10 -19.06 -6.70
CA ALA A 69 18.22 -18.43 -7.70
C ALA A 69 16.90 -17.98 -7.05
N PHE A 70 16.27 -18.86 -6.27
CA PHE A 70 15.04 -18.54 -5.54
C PHE A 70 15.20 -17.38 -4.55
N LYS A 71 16.34 -17.30 -3.84
CA LYS A 71 16.62 -16.20 -2.92
C LYS A 71 16.76 -14.86 -3.63
N GLU A 72 17.35 -14.85 -4.82
CA GLU A 72 17.52 -13.62 -5.59
C GLU A 72 16.21 -13.15 -6.24
N GLU A 73 15.42 -14.08 -6.79
CA GLU A 73 14.06 -13.82 -7.29
C GLU A 73 13.16 -13.24 -6.18
N SER A 74 13.18 -13.88 -4.99
CA SER A 74 12.46 -13.40 -3.79
C SER A 74 12.95 -12.04 -3.25
N ARG A 75 14.14 -11.57 -3.65
CA ARG A 75 14.68 -10.26 -3.25
C ARG A 75 14.20 -9.16 -4.20
N ILE A 76 14.21 -9.45 -5.50
CA ILE A 76 13.71 -8.55 -6.55
C ILE A 76 12.21 -8.29 -6.37
N ASP A 77 11.41 -9.33 -6.12
CA ASP A 77 9.97 -9.20 -5.86
C ASP A 77 9.65 -8.31 -4.65
N ARG A 78 10.43 -8.44 -3.56
CA ARG A 78 10.24 -7.61 -2.36
C ARG A 78 10.61 -6.15 -2.59
N GLU A 79 11.62 -5.86 -3.40
CA GLU A 79 12.02 -4.50 -3.71
C GLU A 79 11.07 -3.82 -4.71
N GLN A 80 10.60 -4.55 -5.74
CA GLN A 80 9.56 -4.06 -6.65
C GLN A 80 8.26 -3.80 -5.91
N SER A 81 7.78 -4.75 -5.10
CA SER A 81 6.56 -4.60 -4.29
C SER A 81 6.63 -3.38 -3.34
N ARG A 82 7.80 -3.09 -2.75
CA ARG A 82 7.99 -1.92 -1.87
C ARG A 82 7.96 -0.59 -2.64
N LYS A 83 8.49 -0.55 -3.86
CA LYS A 83 8.43 0.65 -4.71
C LYS A 83 7.00 0.90 -5.19
N GLU A 84 6.33 -0.16 -5.64
CA GLU A 84 4.93 -0.12 -6.07
C GLU A 84 4.00 0.30 -4.93
N LEU A 85 4.14 -0.26 -3.72
CA LEU A 85 3.36 0.17 -2.56
C LEU A 85 3.58 1.65 -2.19
N ARG A 86 4.80 2.17 -2.32
CA ARG A 86 5.09 3.59 -2.05
C ARG A 86 4.49 4.50 -3.10
N GLU A 87 4.60 4.12 -4.37
CA GLU A 87 4.02 4.87 -5.47
C GLU A 87 2.50 4.86 -5.41
N MET A 88 1.91 3.69 -5.14
CA MET A 88 0.49 3.50 -4.88
C MET A 88 0.06 4.38 -3.70
N ASN A 89 0.71 4.33 -2.54
CA ASN A 89 0.37 5.20 -1.41
C ASN A 89 0.45 6.70 -1.75
N ARG A 90 1.43 7.12 -2.56
CA ARG A 90 1.53 8.51 -3.02
C ARG A 90 0.37 8.87 -3.95
N GLN A 91 -0.01 7.98 -4.86
CA GLN A 91 -1.14 8.15 -5.77
C GLN A 91 -2.48 8.16 -5.01
N TRP A 92 -2.68 7.27 -4.03
CA TRP A 92 -3.84 7.24 -3.13
C TRP A 92 -3.93 8.51 -2.28
N GLY A 93 -2.81 9.00 -1.74
CA GLY A 93 -2.78 10.28 -1.02
C GLY A 93 -3.11 11.46 -1.93
N ALA A 94 -2.59 11.50 -3.15
CA ALA A 94 -2.92 12.52 -4.12
C ALA A 94 -4.39 12.46 -4.57
N LEU A 95 -4.96 11.26 -4.71
CA LEU A 95 -6.36 11.03 -5.04
C LEU A 95 -7.26 11.49 -3.89
N ALA A 96 -6.96 11.11 -2.65
CA ALA A 96 -7.71 11.53 -1.46
C ALA A 96 -7.70 13.06 -1.28
N ASN A 97 -6.55 13.71 -1.50
CA ASN A 97 -6.46 15.17 -1.47
C ASN A 97 -7.32 15.82 -2.56
N LYS A 98 -7.29 15.28 -3.79
CA LYS A 98 -8.16 15.75 -4.88
C LYS A 98 -9.65 15.54 -4.57
N MET A 99 -10.01 14.45 -3.89
CA MET A 99 -11.40 14.24 -3.47
C MET A 99 -11.90 15.30 -2.49
N GLY A 100 -11.02 15.84 -1.65
CA GLY A 100 -11.32 16.99 -0.79
C GLY A 100 -11.60 18.27 -1.58
N THR A 101 -10.77 18.58 -2.57
CA THR A 101 -10.85 19.84 -3.36
C THR A 101 -11.81 19.78 -4.55
N MET A 102 -12.24 18.59 -4.97
CA MET A 102 -13.12 18.42 -6.14
C MET A 102 -14.44 19.16 -5.96
N ALA A 103 -14.97 19.24 -4.74
CA ALA A 103 -16.22 19.94 -4.50
C ALA A 103 -16.09 21.45 -4.82
N GLU A 104 -15.00 22.09 -4.41
CA GLU A 104 -14.73 23.51 -4.71
C GLU A 104 -14.53 23.75 -6.21
N ASP A 105 -13.78 22.86 -6.87
CA ASP A 105 -13.50 22.94 -8.31
C ASP A 105 -14.77 22.71 -9.16
N LEU A 106 -15.78 22.01 -8.62
CA LEU A 106 -17.09 21.81 -9.25
C LEU A 106 -18.04 23.00 -9.03
N VAL A 107 -17.89 23.71 -7.91
CA VAL A 107 -18.76 24.85 -7.56
C VAL A 107 -18.41 26.09 -8.34
N ALA A 108 -17.13 26.45 -8.42
CA ALA A 108 -16.70 27.71 -9.04
C ALA A 108 -17.29 27.90 -10.47
N PRO A 109 -17.25 26.92 -11.40
CA PRO A 109 -17.82 27.08 -12.74
C PRO A 109 -19.33 27.37 -12.75
N SER A 110 -20.06 26.98 -11.70
CA SER A 110 -21.50 27.16 -11.59
C SER A 110 -21.90 28.55 -11.06
N ILE A 111 -21.00 29.25 -10.35
CA ILE A 111 -21.30 30.54 -9.70
C ILE A 111 -21.86 31.60 -10.65
N PRO A 112 -21.34 31.82 -11.89
CA PRO A 112 -21.93 32.78 -12.82
C PRO A 112 -23.39 32.48 -13.19
N ARG A 113 -23.77 31.19 -13.25
CA ARG A 113 -25.18 30.79 -13.46
C ARG A 113 -26.01 31.09 -12.24
N ILE A 114 -25.51 30.79 -11.03
CA ILE A 114 -26.22 31.04 -9.77
C ILE A 114 -26.47 32.54 -9.57
N LEU A 115 -25.47 33.39 -9.81
CA LEU A 115 -25.60 34.85 -9.76
C LEU A 115 -26.73 35.35 -10.66
N ARG A 116 -26.81 34.84 -11.89
CA ARG A 116 -27.85 35.21 -12.85
C ARG A 116 -29.23 34.71 -12.42
N THR A 117 -29.33 33.45 -12.04
CA THR A 117 -30.62 32.79 -11.76
C THR A 117 -31.23 33.23 -10.43
N VAL A 118 -30.39 33.42 -9.39
CA VAL A 118 -30.88 33.71 -8.03
C VAL A 118 -30.87 35.21 -7.74
N LEU A 119 -29.82 35.93 -8.15
CA LEU A 119 -29.63 37.36 -7.81
C LEU A 119 -29.92 38.29 -8.98
N GLY A 120 -30.24 37.76 -10.17
CA GLY A 120 -30.46 38.55 -11.37
C GLY A 120 -29.22 39.28 -11.88
N CYS A 121 -28.02 38.95 -11.40
CA CYS A 121 -26.80 39.62 -11.83
C CYS A 121 -26.26 38.99 -13.13
N PRO A 122 -26.23 39.72 -14.26
CA PRO A 122 -25.74 39.18 -15.52
C PRO A 122 -24.22 38.98 -15.47
N GLY A 123 -23.71 38.04 -16.28
CA GLY A 123 -22.30 37.63 -16.21
C GLY A 123 -21.30 38.71 -16.62
N ASP A 124 -21.71 39.68 -17.43
CA ASP A 124 -20.89 40.84 -17.84
C ASP A 124 -20.72 41.88 -16.72
N ARG A 125 -21.49 41.77 -15.63
CA ARG A 125 -21.33 42.58 -14.40
C ARG A 125 -20.48 41.90 -13.33
N ILE A 126 -19.90 40.73 -13.60
CA ILE A 126 -18.95 40.09 -12.68
C ILE A 126 -17.65 40.88 -12.75
N GLU A 127 -17.30 41.57 -11.65
CA GLU A 127 -16.12 42.42 -11.55
C GLU A 127 -14.92 41.67 -11.00
N GLU A 128 -15.17 40.72 -10.10
CA GLU A 128 -14.14 39.90 -9.44
C GLU A 128 -14.69 38.51 -9.19
N MET A 129 -13.92 37.48 -9.52
CA MET A 129 -14.18 36.11 -9.11
C MET A 129 -12.85 35.44 -8.81
N ALA A 130 -12.73 34.82 -7.64
CA ALA A 130 -11.50 34.18 -7.22
C ALA A 130 -11.80 32.94 -6.36
N VAL A 131 -10.93 31.95 -6.47
CA VAL A 131 -11.01 30.67 -5.75
C VAL A 131 -9.89 30.55 -4.72
N ARG A 132 -10.13 29.88 -3.60
CA ARG A 132 -9.17 29.61 -2.52
C ARG A 132 -8.47 30.87 -2.02
N VAL A 133 -9.27 31.89 -1.72
CA VAL A 133 -8.77 33.21 -1.36
C VAL A 133 -8.47 33.25 0.13
N ARG A 134 -7.17 33.33 0.47
CA ARG A 134 -6.77 33.58 1.86
C ARG A 134 -6.81 35.07 2.19
N ARG A 135 -7.52 35.42 3.25
CA ARG A 135 -7.57 36.77 3.83
C ARG A 135 -7.25 36.75 5.32
N ARG A 136 -6.76 37.88 5.81
CA ARG A 136 -6.51 38.14 7.23
C ARG A 136 -7.51 39.20 7.67
N SER A 137 -8.10 39.04 8.87
CA SER A 137 -8.98 40.07 9.40
C SER A 137 -8.18 41.37 9.60
N GLN A 138 -8.78 42.49 9.22
CA GLN A 138 -8.21 43.82 9.45
C GLN A 138 -8.42 44.30 10.88
N LEU A 139 -9.42 43.77 11.60
CA LEU A 139 -9.67 44.07 13.02
C LEU A 139 -8.82 43.20 13.95
N ASP A 140 -8.63 41.93 13.61
CA ASP A 140 -7.78 41.00 14.35
C ASP A 140 -6.78 40.31 13.42
N ARG A 141 -5.54 40.82 13.42
CA ARG A 141 -4.48 40.32 12.53
C ARG A 141 -3.99 38.91 12.87
N THR A 142 -4.44 38.31 13.98
CA THR A 142 -4.15 36.91 14.31
C THR A 142 -5.08 35.94 13.58
N ARG A 143 -6.26 36.40 13.16
CA ARG A 143 -7.24 35.60 12.42
C ARG A 143 -6.96 35.64 10.93
N SER A 144 -6.77 34.47 10.32
CA SER A 144 -6.75 34.30 8.86
C SER A 144 -7.73 33.21 8.45
N ARG A 145 -8.40 33.41 7.32
CA ARG A 145 -9.36 32.46 6.76
C ARG A 145 -9.10 32.26 5.27
N GLU A 146 -9.33 31.06 4.78
CA GLU A 146 -9.45 30.77 3.36
C GLU A 146 -10.92 30.72 2.98
N PHE A 147 -11.28 31.37 1.87
CA PHE A 147 -12.63 31.40 1.32
C PHE A 147 -12.60 30.64 -0.02
N ASP A 148 -13.48 29.64 -0.17
CA ASP A 148 -13.41 28.69 -1.29
C ASP A 148 -13.69 29.37 -2.62
N VAL A 149 -14.77 30.15 -2.70
CA VAL A 149 -15.04 31.04 -3.84
C VAL A 149 -15.60 32.36 -3.33
N ILE A 150 -15.08 33.46 -3.87
CA ILE A 150 -15.67 34.79 -3.71
C ILE A 150 -16.03 35.36 -5.08
N THR A 151 -17.09 36.17 -5.13
CA THR A 151 -17.46 36.85 -6.37
C THR A 151 -18.13 38.19 -6.09
N ALA A 152 -17.66 39.25 -6.75
CA ALA A 152 -18.33 40.54 -6.77
C ALA A 152 -19.06 40.72 -8.11
N CYS A 153 -20.35 41.01 -8.05
CA CYS A 153 -21.20 41.21 -9.23
C CYS A 153 -22.16 42.38 -8.98
N GLY A 154 -21.82 43.57 -9.48
CA GLY A 154 -22.58 44.78 -9.21
C GLY A 154 -22.69 45.07 -7.71
N ASP A 155 -23.91 45.09 -7.19
CA ASP A 155 -24.19 45.35 -5.77
C ASP A 155 -24.02 44.10 -4.89
N TRP A 156 -23.72 42.95 -5.48
CA TRP A 156 -23.63 41.67 -4.77
C TRP A 156 -22.18 41.30 -4.46
N PHE A 157 -21.94 40.84 -3.23
CA PHE A 157 -20.74 40.11 -2.87
C PHE A 157 -21.13 38.71 -2.39
N LEU A 158 -20.87 37.72 -3.23
CA LEU A 158 -21.19 36.33 -2.98
C LEU A 158 -19.97 35.63 -2.40
N ILE A 159 -20.20 34.87 -1.33
CA ILE A 159 -19.19 34.02 -0.71
C ILE A 159 -19.73 32.61 -0.69
N ASN A 160 -18.90 31.68 -1.15
CA ASN A 160 -19.19 30.27 -1.12
C ASN A 160 -18.26 29.55 -0.15
N GLU A 161 -18.85 28.65 0.64
CA GLU A 161 -18.14 27.60 1.38
C GLU A 161 -18.64 26.25 0.86
N THR A 162 -17.71 25.35 0.59
CA THR A 162 -17.96 24.03 0.04
C THR A 162 -17.44 22.95 0.99
N LYS A 163 -18.28 21.95 1.27
CA LYS A 163 -17.94 20.81 2.12
C LYS A 163 -18.03 19.51 1.32
N SER A 164 -17.05 18.62 1.45
CA SER A 164 -17.15 17.27 0.86
C SER A 164 -18.33 16.49 1.43
N THR A 165 -18.59 16.66 2.72
CA THR A 165 -19.78 16.18 3.44
C THR A 165 -20.29 17.32 4.30
N LEU A 166 -21.53 17.78 4.06
CA LEU A 166 -22.13 18.87 4.81
C LEU A 166 -22.77 18.36 6.11
N ALA A 167 -22.45 19.01 7.23
CA ALA A 167 -23.09 18.80 8.52
C ALA A 167 -23.94 20.02 8.94
N PRO A 168 -24.92 19.87 9.86
CA PRO A 168 -25.70 20.99 10.39
C PRO A 168 -24.85 22.09 11.04
N GLU A 169 -23.74 21.71 11.68
CA GLU A 169 -22.83 22.64 12.34
C GLU A 169 -22.13 23.56 11.31
N ASP A 170 -21.77 23.03 10.14
CA ASP A 170 -21.14 23.81 9.06
C ASP A 170 -22.03 24.97 8.59
N VAL A 171 -23.36 24.78 8.61
CA VAL A 171 -24.33 25.83 8.26
C VAL A 171 -24.27 26.98 9.27
N SER A 172 -24.24 26.64 10.55
CA SER A 172 -24.21 27.62 11.64
C SER A 172 -22.87 28.36 11.65
N ASP A 173 -21.77 27.63 11.52
CA ASP A 173 -20.43 28.18 11.44
C ASP A 173 -20.32 29.15 10.26
N PHE A 174 -20.81 28.76 9.07
CA PHE A 174 -20.72 29.63 7.89
C PHE A 174 -21.55 30.91 8.04
N VAL A 175 -22.70 30.87 8.71
CA VAL A 175 -23.50 32.07 9.02
C VAL A 175 -22.73 33.06 9.91
N GLU A 176 -22.00 32.57 10.91
CA GLU A 176 -21.16 33.42 11.77
C GLU A 176 -20.03 34.09 10.97
N VAL A 177 -19.50 33.38 9.99
CA VAL A 177 -18.44 33.87 9.10
C VAL A 177 -18.95 34.98 8.21
N LEU A 178 -20.11 34.79 7.59
CA LEU A 178 -20.74 35.81 6.77
C LEU A 178 -21.01 37.08 7.58
N SER A 179 -21.44 36.92 8.84
CA SER A 179 -21.69 38.05 9.76
C SER A 179 -20.44 38.87 10.09
N SER A 180 -19.25 38.28 9.99
CA SER A 180 -17.96 38.93 10.24
C SER A 180 -17.16 39.20 8.96
N VAL A 181 -17.74 38.99 7.77
CA VAL A 181 -16.93 38.94 6.55
C VAL A 181 -16.37 40.29 6.12
N ARG A 182 -17.04 41.39 6.51
CA ARG A 182 -16.56 42.76 6.27
C ARG A 182 -15.21 43.04 6.95
N GLU A 183 -14.85 42.28 7.99
CA GLU A 183 -13.52 42.38 8.58
C GLU A 183 -12.40 41.86 7.66
N PHE A 184 -12.74 40.92 6.78
CA PHE A 184 -11.80 40.29 5.84
C PHE A 184 -11.79 41.00 4.48
N PHE A 185 -12.93 41.58 4.09
CA PHE A 185 -13.14 42.28 2.82
C PHE A 185 -13.80 43.66 3.02
N PRO A 186 -13.15 44.62 3.71
CA PRO A 186 -13.74 45.94 3.92
C PRO A 186 -13.95 46.73 2.63
N GLU A 187 -13.18 46.44 1.58
CA GLU A 187 -13.38 46.99 0.24
C GLU A 187 -14.74 46.60 -0.38
N GLN A 188 -15.33 45.50 0.09
CA GLN A 188 -16.63 44.98 -0.34
C GLN A 188 -17.78 45.43 0.58
N ALA A 189 -17.53 46.24 1.61
CA ALA A 189 -18.51 46.54 2.65
C ALA A 189 -19.77 47.27 2.17
N HIS A 190 -19.70 47.94 1.02
CA HIS A 190 -20.81 48.64 0.37
C HIS A 190 -21.77 47.70 -0.38
N ARG A 191 -21.38 46.45 -0.61
CA ARG A 191 -22.17 45.44 -1.32
C ARG A 191 -23.06 44.65 -0.36
N GLN A 192 -24.11 44.07 -0.93
CA GLN A 192 -25.00 43.12 -0.28
C GLN A 192 -24.32 41.75 -0.25
N ILE A 193 -24.02 41.26 0.96
CA ILE A 193 -23.31 40.00 1.16
C ILE A 193 -24.31 38.85 1.17
N VAL A 194 -24.05 37.83 0.37
CA VAL A 194 -24.87 36.61 0.30
C VAL A 194 -23.99 35.37 0.41
N GLY A 195 -24.50 34.36 1.11
CA GLY A 195 -23.81 33.09 1.33
C GLY A 195 -24.32 31.97 0.44
N VAL A 196 -23.40 31.20 -0.12
CA VAL A 196 -23.67 29.94 -0.81
C VAL A 196 -23.00 28.80 -0.07
N ILE A 197 -23.76 27.82 0.38
CA ILE A 197 -23.21 26.58 0.92
C ILE A 197 -23.37 25.46 -0.10
N ALA A 198 -22.29 24.71 -0.33
CA ALA A 198 -22.26 23.67 -1.35
C ALA A 198 -21.72 22.35 -0.79
N SER A 199 -22.24 21.25 -1.31
CA SER A 199 -21.67 19.92 -1.08
C SER A 199 -21.98 18.99 -2.24
N LEU A 200 -21.26 17.88 -2.38
CA LEU A 200 -21.58 16.90 -3.43
C LEU A 200 -23.00 16.33 -3.23
N TYR A 201 -23.38 16.11 -1.97
CA TYR A 201 -24.70 15.63 -1.60
C TYR A 201 -25.23 16.44 -0.43
N VAL A 202 -26.50 16.84 -0.50
CA VAL A 202 -27.22 17.52 0.57
C VAL A 202 -28.59 16.88 0.67
N ASP A 203 -28.92 16.30 1.83
CA ASP A 203 -30.27 15.79 2.06
C ASP A 203 -31.28 16.93 2.22
N GLU A 204 -32.56 16.65 1.98
CA GLU A 204 -33.61 17.68 1.98
C GLU A 204 -33.75 18.38 3.34
N SER A 205 -33.54 17.67 4.45
CA SER A 205 -33.71 18.25 5.78
C SER A 205 -32.62 19.29 6.07
N LEU A 206 -31.39 18.99 5.66
CA LEU A 206 -30.24 19.89 5.76
C LEU A 206 -30.33 21.05 4.77
N ALA A 207 -30.79 20.80 3.53
CA ALA A 207 -31.08 21.87 2.57
C ALA A 207 -32.09 22.87 3.13
N ARG A 208 -33.20 22.39 3.71
CA ARG A 208 -34.19 23.25 4.36
C ARG A 208 -33.62 23.96 5.60
N HIS A 209 -32.68 23.35 6.32
CA HIS A 209 -32.01 24.01 7.45
C HIS A 209 -31.12 25.17 7.00
N ALA A 210 -30.29 24.96 5.97
CA ALA A 210 -29.47 26.01 5.38
C ALA A 210 -30.30 27.14 4.73
N GLU A 211 -31.39 26.78 4.05
CA GLU A 211 -32.35 27.74 3.50
C GLU A 211 -32.99 28.63 4.58
N ARG A 212 -33.43 28.04 5.71
CA ARG A 212 -33.97 28.81 6.85
C ARG A 212 -32.96 29.77 7.46
N ASN A 213 -31.67 29.47 7.32
CA ASN A 213 -30.58 30.36 7.73
C ASN A 213 -30.24 31.42 6.66
N GLY A 214 -30.96 31.42 5.53
CA GLY A 214 -30.84 32.41 4.47
C GLY A 214 -29.70 32.15 3.49
N LEU A 215 -29.20 30.91 3.42
CA LEU A 215 -28.13 30.51 2.51
C LEU A 215 -28.70 29.96 1.20
N ILE A 216 -28.02 30.27 0.10
CA ILE A 216 -28.18 29.55 -1.16
C ILE A 216 -27.55 28.17 -0.98
N VAL A 217 -28.26 27.11 -1.34
CA VAL A 217 -27.81 25.72 -1.16
C VAL A 217 -27.58 25.09 -2.52
N LEU A 218 -26.37 24.58 -2.72
CA LEU A 218 -26.00 23.87 -3.94
C LEU A 218 -25.66 22.41 -3.64
N SER A 219 -26.09 21.50 -4.51
CA SER A 219 -25.53 20.15 -4.53
C SER A 219 -25.16 19.69 -5.93
N PHE A 220 -24.33 18.65 -6.04
CA PHE A 220 -24.03 18.07 -7.35
C PHE A 220 -25.30 17.49 -8.00
N GLY A 221 -25.41 17.67 -9.32
CA GLY A 221 -26.51 17.24 -10.18
C GLY A 221 -26.01 17.03 -11.62
N ASP A 222 -26.94 16.98 -12.58
CA ASP A 222 -26.64 16.50 -13.95
C ASP A 222 -25.73 17.46 -14.74
N ASP A 223 -25.91 18.77 -14.57
CA ASP A 223 -25.17 19.83 -15.29
C ASP A 223 -24.21 20.62 -14.38
N GLY A 224 -23.73 19.99 -13.31
CA GLY A 224 -22.84 20.59 -12.31
C GLY A 224 -23.53 20.81 -10.97
N MET A 225 -23.52 22.04 -10.45
CA MET A 225 -24.12 22.33 -9.14
C MET A 225 -25.55 22.85 -9.25
N ASP A 226 -26.52 22.09 -8.76
CA ASP A 226 -27.93 22.43 -8.78
C ASP A 226 -28.40 23.15 -7.52
N LEU A 227 -29.37 24.04 -7.69
CA LEU A 227 -30.01 24.75 -6.60
C LEU A 227 -30.93 23.79 -5.83
N ARG A 228 -30.79 23.76 -4.50
CA ARG A 228 -31.62 22.94 -3.61
C ARG A 228 -32.62 23.75 -2.79
N ASN A 229 -32.58 25.07 -2.90
CA ASN A 229 -33.58 25.91 -2.26
C ASN A 229 -34.96 25.75 -2.91
N THR A 230 -36.00 26.03 -2.14
CA THR A 230 -37.38 26.12 -2.60
C THR A 230 -37.54 27.21 -3.67
N GLU A 231 -38.45 27.00 -4.62
CA GLU A 231 -38.78 28.00 -5.64
C GLU A 231 -39.19 29.34 -5.01
N GLY A 232 -38.67 30.45 -5.55
CA GLY A 232 -38.92 31.79 -5.03
C GLY A 232 -38.07 32.17 -3.81
N PHE A 233 -37.14 31.30 -3.37
CA PHE A 233 -36.19 31.63 -2.32
C PHE A 233 -35.33 32.85 -2.68
N PHE A 234 -35.13 33.72 -1.69
CA PHE A 234 -34.19 34.84 -1.76
C PHE A 234 -33.26 34.80 -0.55
N PRO A 235 -31.93 34.93 -0.74
CA PRO A 235 -30.98 34.80 0.35
C PRO A 235 -31.09 35.94 1.36
N ARG A 236 -30.67 35.65 2.59
CA ARG A 236 -30.45 36.68 3.61
C ARG A 236 -29.25 37.53 3.23
N LEU A 237 -29.33 38.81 3.55
CA LEU A 237 -28.20 39.73 3.46
C LEU A 237 -27.44 39.75 4.79
N PHE A 238 -26.12 39.60 4.73
CA PHE A 238 -25.22 39.56 5.89
C PHE A 238 -24.41 40.85 6.03
#